data_AF-T2JCT7-F1
#
_entry.id   AF-T2JCT7-F1
#
_cell.length_a   1.000
_cell.length_b   1.000
_cell.length_c   1.000
_cell.angle_alpha   90.00
_cell.angle_beta   90.00
_cell.angle_gamma   90.00
#
_symmetry.space_group_name_H-M   'P 1'
#
loop_
_entity.id
_entity.type
_entity.pdbx_description
1 polymer ?
#
loop_
_entity_poly.entity_id
_entity_poly.type
_entity_poly.pdbx_seq_one_letter_code
_entity_poly.pdbx_strand_id
1 'polypeptide(L)'
;MDFILSKHAADELNKAGRSQIKQEWIHRTLTTPEYLDQDNRTNTIRVWKRIPEFGNRALRVVYNPDTEPITVVTVFFDRGYKR
;
A
#
# COMPACT_ATOMS: atom_id res chain seq x y z
N MET A 1 3.83 13.00 -2.88
CA MET A 1 4.74 11.89 -2.59
C MET A 1 4.95 11.11 -3.87
N ASP A 2 6.16 11.15 -4.42
CA ASP A 2 6.55 10.35 -5.57
C ASP A 2 6.92 8.94 -5.09
N PHE A 3 6.41 7.92 -5.76
CA PHE A 3 6.68 6.52 -5.43
C PHE A 3 6.85 5.70 -6.71
N ILE A 4 7.70 4.68 -6.63
CA ILE A 4 7.90 3.72 -7.72
C ILE A 4 7.31 2.38 -7.32
N LEU A 5 6.49 1.80 -8.20
CA LEU A 5 6.03 0.42 -8.03
C LEU A 5 7.14 -0.53 -8.48
N SER A 6 7.57 -1.42 -7.59
CA SER A 6 8.43 -2.53 -8.01
C SER A 6 7.73 -3.38 -9.07
N LYS A 7 8.49 -4.06 -9.93
CA LYS A 7 7.95 -5.01 -10.92
C LYS A 7 6.98 -6.01 -10.27
N HIS A 8 7.28 -6.46 -9.06
CA HIS A 8 6.39 -7.33 -8.29
C HIS A 8 5.07 -6.64 -7.91
N ALA A 9 5.11 -5.41 -7.38
CA ALA A 9 3.90 -4.66 -7.04
C ALA A 9 3.03 -4.37 -8.26
N ALA A 10 3.64 -4.01 -9.40
CA ALA A 10 2.93 -3.79 -10.65
C ALA A 10 2.27 -5.07 -11.19
N ASP A 11 2.96 -6.22 -11.12
CA ASP A 11 2.39 -7.52 -11.50
C ASP A 11 1.22 -7.92 -10.58
N GLU A 12 1.39 -7.74 -9.26
CA GLU A 12 0.35 -8.04 -8.28
C GLU A 12 -0.90 -7.18 -8.47
N LEU A 13 -0.74 -5.92 -8.91
CA LEU A 13 -1.84 -5.02 -9.27
C LEU A 13 -2.55 -5.45 -10.56
N ASN A 14 -1.83 -5.99 -11.54
CA ASN A 14 -2.44 -6.45 -12.79
C ASN A 14 -3.24 -7.76 -12.64
N LYS A 15 -3.09 -8.49 -11.53
CA LYS A 15 -3.90 -9.69 -11.25
C LYS A 15 -5.37 -9.32 -11.04
N ALA A 16 -6.28 -10.13 -11.62
CA ALA A 16 -7.72 -9.85 -11.72
C ALA A 16 -8.43 -9.48 -10.40
N GLY A 17 -7.91 -9.89 -9.23
CA GLY A 17 -8.46 -9.54 -7.93
C GLY A 17 -7.96 -8.22 -7.32
N ARG A 18 -6.97 -7.57 -7.93
CA ARG A 18 -6.29 -6.37 -7.42
C ARG A 18 -6.21 -5.22 -8.42
N SER A 19 -6.60 -5.44 -9.68
CA SER A 19 -6.72 -4.41 -10.71
C SER A 19 -7.66 -3.25 -10.32
N GLN A 20 -8.55 -3.47 -9.35
CA GLN A 20 -9.43 -2.44 -8.82
C GLN A 20 -8.70 -1.44 -7.90
N ILE A 21 -7.47 -1.72 -7.45
CA ILE A 21 -6.68 -0.80 -6.62
C ILE A 21 -6.22 0.35 -7.50
N LYS A 22 -6.77 1.54 -7.25
CA LYS A 22 -6.36 2.74 -7.96
C LYS A 22 -5.09 3.33 -7.35
N GLN A 23 -4.23 3.91 -8.21
CA GLN A 23 -3.02 4.62 -7.76
C GLN A 23 -3.33 5.79 -6.81
N GLU A 24 -4.48 6.45 -6.97
CA GLU A 24 -4.95 7.50 -6.04
C GLU A 24 -5.10 6.98 -4.60
N TRP A 25 -5.54 5.73 -4.41
CA TRP A 25 -5.68 5.15 -3.09
C TRP A 25 -4.31 4.84 -2.48
N ILE A 26 -3.35 4.39 -3.29
CA ILE A 26 -1.97 4.19 -2.86
C ILE A 26 -1.38 5.53 -2.39
N HIS A 27 -1.49 6.56 -3.22
CA HIS A 27 -0.99 7.90 -2.92
C HIS A 27 -1.64 8.50 -1.66
N ARG A 28 -2.97 8.38 -1.52
CA ARG A 28 -3.69 8.78 -0.30
C ARG A 28 -3.23 8.00 0.93
N THR A 29 -2.97 6.70 0.80
CA THR A 29 -2.49 5.85 1.90
C THR A 29 -1.09 6.22 2.33
N LEU A 30 -0.22 6.57 1.39
CA LEU A 30 1.14 7.06 1.68
C LEU A 30 1.12 8.46 2.32
N THR A 31 0.24 9.34 1.85
CA THR A 31 0.18 10.74 2.33
C THR A 31 -0.59 10.88 3.65
N THR A 32 -1.64 10.09 3.83
CA THR A 32 -2.53 10.14 5.01
C THR A 32 -2.91 8.72 5.48
N PRO A 33 -1.95 7.94 5.98
CA PRO A 33 -2.23 6.63 6.53
C PRO A 33 -3.12 6.74 7.76
N GLU A 34 -4.07 5.82 7.94
CA GLU A 34 -4.82 5.71 9.21
C GLU A 34 -4.01 4.97 10.26
N TYR A 35 -3.20 4.02 9.81
CA TYR A 35 -2.28 3.29 10.67
C TYR A 35 -0.94 3.14 9.97
N LEU A 36 0.13 3.33 10.73
CA LEU A 36 1.50 3.20 10.29
C LEU A 36 2.22 2.26 11.25
N ASP A 37 2.89 1.27 10.68
CA ASP A 37 3.71 0.28 11.38
C ASP A 37 5.06 0.25 10.68
N GLN A 38 6.11 0.53 11.44
CA GLN A 38 7.48 0.48 10.95
C GLN A 38 8.14 -0.81 11.44
N ASP A 39 8.54 -1.65 10.50
CA ASP A 39 9.24 -2.88 10.78
C ASP A 39 10.75 -2.59 10.91
N ASN A 40 11.22 -2.41 12.15
CA ASN A 40 12.64 -2.09 12.43
C ASN A 40 13.61 -3.21 12.04
N ARG A 41 13.13 -4.44 11.80
CA ARG A 41 13.96 -5.58 11.41
C ARG A 41 14.26 -5.57 9.91
N THR A 42 13.33 -5.13 9.09
CA THR A 42 13.46 -5.07 7.62
C THR A 42 13.60 -3.65 7.08
N ASN A 43 13.51 -2.64 7.96
CA ASN A 43 13.46 -1.22 7.64
C ASN A 43 12.31 -0.88 6.66
N THR A 44 11.22 -1.65 6.67
CA THR A 44 10.07 -1.40 5.78
C THR A 44 8.94 -0.72 6.53
N ILE A 45 8.24 0.19 5.86
CA ILE A 45 7.06 0.86 6.42
C ILE A 45 5.81 0.23 5.81
N ARG A 46 4.90 -0.15 6.69
CA ARG A 46 3.59 -0.68 6.37
C ARG A 46 2.56 0.35 6.80
N VAL A 47 1.71 0.72 5.87
CA VAL A 47 0.62 1.66 6.13
C VAL A 47 -0.71 1.05 5.74
N TRP A 48 -1.74 1.38 6.50
CA TRP A 48 -3.11 0.95 6.25
C TRP A 48 -4.00 2.17 6.13
N LYS A 49 -4.94 2.09 5.19
CA LYS A 49 -6.01 3.07 5.04
C LYS A 49 -7.27 2.39 4.53
N ARG A 50 -8.40 2.69 5.13
CA ARG A 50 -9.72 2.28 4.70
C ARG A 50 -10.11 3.05 3.46
N ILE A 51 -10.55 2.32 2.46
CA ILE A 51 -11.06 2.84 1.21
C ILE A 51 -12.59 2.68 1.27
N PRO A 52 -13.33 3.71 1.73
CA PRO A 52 -14.80 3.65 1.77
C PRO A 52 -15.39 3.41 0.38
N GLU A 53 -14.76 3.96 -0.66
CA GLU A 53 -15.11 3.78 -2.08
C GLU A 53 -15.08 2.30 -2.54
N PHE A 54 -14.39 1.43 -1.80
CA PHE A 54 -14.23 0.02 -2.13
C PHE A 54 -14.79 -0.89 -1.03
N GLY A 55 -15.98 -0.55 -0.51
CA GLY A 55 -16.66 -1.33 0.52
C GLY A 55 -15.98 -1.25 1.89
N ASN A 56 -15.38 -0.09 2.21
CA ASN A 56 -14.68 0.17 3.46
C ASN A 56 -13.54 -0.83 3.75
N ARG A 57 -12.88 -1.31 2.70
CA ARG A 57 -11.76 -2.26 2.81
C ARG A 57 -10.48 -1.55 3.22
N ALA A 58 -9.69 -2.17 4.08
CA ALA A 58 -8.36 -1.68 4.43
C ALA A 58 -7.38 -1.98 3.29
N LEU A 59 -6.82 -0.94 2.67
CA LEU A 59 -5.69 -1.04 1.76
C LEU A 59 -4.40 -1.04 2.58
N ARG A 60 -3.58 -2.07 2.43
CA ARG A 60 -2.24 -2.16 3.00
C ARG A 60 -1.21 -1.85 1.93
N VAL A 61 -0.36 -0.87 2.18
CA VAL A 61 0.78 -0.52 1.32
C VAL A 61 2.06 -0.74 2.11
N VAL A 62 2.98 -1.51 1.53
CA VAL A 62 4.31 -1.75 2.08
C VAL A 62 5.33 -1.11 1.17
N TYR A 63 6.12 -0.19 1.71
CA TYR A 63 7.14 0.53 0.97
C TYR A 63 8.45 0.57 1.76
N ASN A 64 9.55 0.71 1.02
CA ASN A 64 10.86 0.92 1.60
C ASN A 64 11.18 2.43 1.61
N PRO A 65 11.35 3.06 2.79
CA PRO A 65 11.79 4.45 2.90
C PRO A 65 13.28 4.66 2.58
N ASP A 66 14.09 3.59 2.52
CA ASP A 66 15.54 3.67 2.28
C ASP A 66 15.89 4.12 0.85
N THR A 67 14.95 4.01 -0.08
CA THR A 67 15.11 4.44 -1.47
C THR A 67 14.39 5.76 -1.72
N GLU A 68 15.03 6.70 -2.42
CA GLU A 68 14.38 7.90 -2.96
C GLU A 68 14.34 7.85 -4.49
N PRO A 69 13.15 7.80 -5.13
CA PRO A 69 11.80 7.82 -4.54
C PRO A 69 11.45 6.52 -3.81
N ILE A 70 10.49 6.57 -2.88
CA ILE A 70 10.10 5.39 -2.09
C ILE A 70 9.62 4.26 -3.00
N THR A 71 10.16 3.07 -2.77
CA THR A 71 9.81 1.90 -3.57
C THR A 71 8.69 1.14 -2.88
N VAL A 72 7.51 1.13 -3.51
CA VAL A 72 6.39 0.30 -3.07
C VAL A 72 6.70 -1.15 -3.44
N VAL A 73 6.91 -1.96 -2.42
CA VAL A 73 7.26 -3.38 -2.52
C VAL A 73 6.01 -4.20 -2.78
N THR A 74 4.92 -3.88 -2.07
CA THR A 74 3.66 -4.65 -2.17
C THR A 74 2.47 -3.79 -1.77
N VAL A 75 1.36 -3.95 -2.49
CA VAL A 75 0.08 -3.31 -2.17
C VAL A 75 -1.08 -4.29 -2.35
N PHE A 76 -1.96 -4.39 -1.36
CA PHE A 76 -3.15 -5.24 -1.44
C PHE A 76 -4.22 -4.84 -0.42
N PHE A 77 -5.46 -5.25 -0.68
CA PHE A 77 -6.54 -5.12 0.29
C PHE A 77 -6.44 -6.19 1.37
N ASP A 78 -6.26 -5.75 2.61
CA ASP A 78 -6.34 -6.59 3.78
C ASP A 78 -7.82 -6.78 4.15
N ARG A 79 -8.34 -7.97 3.84
CA ARG A 79 -9.74 -8.35 4.11
C ARG A 79 -9.96 -8.75 5.58
N GLY A 80 -8.88 -8.93 6.34
CA GLY A 80 -8.89 -9.40 7.72
C GLY A 80 -8.67 -8.30 8.75
N TYR A 81 -8.39 -7.06 8.32
CA TYR A 81 -8.18 -5.92 9.20
C TYR A 81 -9.47 -5.51 9.93
N LYS A 82 -9.77 -6.24 11.00
CA LYS A 82 -10.75 -5.90 12.03
C LYS A 82 -10.03 -4.98 13.01
N ARG A 83 -10.21 -3.67 12.88
CA ARG A 83 -9.87 -2.74 13.95
C ARG A 83 -11.08 -1.88 14.30
#